data_AF-A0A2M7WHN9-F1
#
_entry.id   AF-A0A2M7WHN9-F1
#
_cell.length_a   1.000
_cell.length_b   1.000
_cell.length_c   1.000
_cell.angle_alpha   90.00
_cell.angle_beta   90.00
_cell.angle_gamma   90.00
#
_symmetry.space_group_name_H-M   'P 1'
#
loop_
_entity.id
_entity.type
_entity.pdbx_description
1 polymer ?
#
loop_
_entity_poly.entity_id
_entity_poly.type
_entity_poly.pdbx_seq_one_letter_code
_entity_poly.pdbx_strand_id
1 'polypeptide(L)'
;MKKSLMLTMFLGVIPISAAFAAPGDTLWTRTYGGSNWDGAYSVQQTNDGGYIIAGETASFGAGDWDFYLVKTDGTGDTLWTRTYGGSNADVALSVRQTVDGGYIIAGYTESLGAGGKDFFLVKTDAVGDTLWTRTYGGSDWDVAYSVQQTID
;
A
#
# COMPACT_ATOMS: atom_id res chain seq x y z
N MET A 1 -14.33 64.73 -34.04
CA MET A 1 -14.88 63.94 -32.91
C MET A 1 -13.95 62.76 -32.65
N LYS A 2 -13.06 62.85 -31.63
CA LYS A 2 -12.22 61.72 -31.20
C LYS A 2 -12.80 61.20 -29.89
N LYS A 3 -13.32 59.97 -29.89
CA LYS A 3 -13.85 59.33 -28.67
C LYS A 3 -12.66 58.76 -27.88
N SER A 4 -12.44 59.28 -26.68
CA SER A 4 -11.48 58.74 -25.72
C SER A 4 -12.11 57.53 -25.02
N LEU A 5 -11.42 56.39 -25.01
CA LEU A 5 -11.84 55.17 -24.33
C LEU A 5 -11.12 55.12 -22.97
N MET A 6 -11.85 55.35 -21.87
CA MET A 6 -11.33 55.09 -20.52
C MET A 6 -11.40 53.60 -20.24
N LEU A 7 -10.24 52.97 -20.08
CA LEU A 7 -10.11 51.60 -19.61
C LEU A 7 -9.98 51.61 -18.08
N THR A 8 -11.08 51.33 -17.39
CA THR A 8 -11.08 51.21 -15.93
C THR A 8 -10.63 49.81 -15.55
N MET A 9 -9.42 49.67 -15.03
CA MET A 9 -8.85 48.40 -14.56
C MET A 9 -9.28 48.18 -13.10
N PHE A 10 -10.18 47.23 -12.86
CA PHE A 10 -10.51 46.78 -11.50
C PHE A 10 -9.41 45.81 -11.03
N LEU A 11 -8.56 46.22 -10.09
CA LEU A 11 -7.78 45.28 -9.29
C LEU A 11 -8.75 44.56 -8.35
N GLY A 12 -9.19 43.37 -8.75
CA GLY A 12 -9.85 42.43 -7.84
C GLY A 12 -8.82 41.89 -6.86
N VAL A 13 -8.93 42.31 -5.60
CA VAL A 13 -8.24 41.64 -4.50
C VAL A 13 -8.90 40.27 -4.35
N ILE A 14 -8.23 39.21 -4.79
CA ILE A 14 -8.65 37.85 -4.48
C ILE A 14 -8.22 37.60 -3.03
N PRO A 15 -9.14 37.42 -2.06
CA PRO A 15 -8.73 36.93 -0.77
C PRO A 15 -8.28 35.48 -0.98
N ILE A 16 -6.97 35.24 -0.92
CA ILE A 16 -6.44 33.90 -0.70
C ILE A 16 -6.79 33.57 0.74
N SER A 17 -7.96 32.97 0.96
CA SER A 17 -8.19 32.24 2.21
C SER A 17 -7.31 31.00 2.14
N ALA A 18 -6.07 31.11 2.63
CA ALA A 18 -5.33 29.95 3.04
C ALA A 18 -6.09 29.37 4.23
N ALA A 19 -6.96 28.39 3.96
CA ALA A 19 -7.50 27.52 4.99
C ALA A 19 -6.32 26.69 5.51
N PHE A 20 -5.63 27.22 6.52
CA PHE A 20 -4.71 26.40 7.30
C PHE A 20 -5.59 25.42 8.06
N ALA A 21 -5.58 24.15 7.63
CA ALA A 21 -6.15 23.06 8.41
C ALA A 21 -5.57 23.14 9.82
N ALA A 22 -6.44 23.12 10.84
CA ALA A 22 -5.98 23.19 12.22
C ALA A 22 -5.11 21.94 12.50
N PRO A 23 -4.08 22.03 13.36
CA PRO A 23 -3.33 20.85 13.77
C PRO A 23 -4.30 19.85 14.42
N GLY A 24 -4.62 18.78 13.70
CA GLY A 24 -5.59 17.76 14.11
C GLY A 24 -6.64 17.37 13.05
N ASP A 25 -6.78 18.10 11.95
CA ASP A 25 -7.74 17.75 10.90
C ASP A 25 -7.22 16.65 9.97
N THR A 26 -8.05 15.64 9.71
CA THR A 26 -7.78 14.58 8.74
C THR A 26 -7.69 15.16 7.32
N LEU A 27 -6.55 15.01 6.65
CA LEU A 27 -6.38 15.45 5.26
C LEU A 27 -7.27 14.67 4.29
N TRP A 28 -7.33 13.35 4.46
CA TRP A 28 -8.20 12.46 3.71
C TRP A 28 -8.46 11.16 4.46
N THR A 29 -9.57 10.51 4.14
CA THR A 29 -9.86 9.12 4.53
C THR A 29 -10.17 8.29 3.30
N ARG A 30 -9.73 7.03 3.33
CA ARG A 30 -9.94 6.03 2.28
C ARG A 30 -10.09 4.66 2.95
N THR A 31 -10.83 3.78 2.28
CA THR A 31 -11.00 2.39 2.66
C THR A 31 -10.52 1.52 1.50
N TYR A 32 -9.73 0.50 1.80
CA TYR A 32 -9.18 -0.41 0.80
C TYR A 32 -9.62 -1.83 1.16
N GLY A 33 -10.19 -2.55 0.20
CA GLY A 33 -10.87 -3.82 0.44
C GLY A 33 -12.10 -3.95 -0.47
N GLY A 34 -12.86 -5.02 -0.27
CA GLY A 34 -14.10 -5.32 -0.97
C GLY A 34 -15.27 -5.49 0.00
N SER A 35 -16.18 -6.41 -0.33
CA SER A 35 -17.39 -6.66 0.44
C SER A 35 -17.21 -7.63 1.61
N ASN A 36 -16.10 -8.37 1.63
CA ASN A 36 -15.79 -9.35 2.66
C ASN A 36 -14.84 -8.74 3.70
N TRP A 37 -14.29 -9.58 4.56
CA TRP A 37 -13.30 -9.13 5.53
C TRP A 37 -12.02 -8.71 4.79
N ASP A 38 -11.46 -7.57 5.18
CA ASP A 38 -10.15 -7.07 4.75
C ASP A 38 -9.47 -6.37 5.93
N GLY A 39 -8.15 -6.49 6.04
CA GLY A 39 -7.41 -5.91 7.16
C GLY A 39 -5.96 -5.64 6.82
N ALA A 40 -5.43 -4.56 7.38
CA ALA A 40 -4.06 -4.11 7.16
C ALA A 40 -3.25 -4.24 8.45
N TYR A 41 -2.01 -4.71 8.31
CA TYR A 41 -1.07 -4.92 9.42
C TYR A 41 0.18 -4.03 9.33
N SER A 42 0.49 -3.54 8.13
CA SER A 42 1.66 -2.70 7.90
C SER A 42 1.37 -1.63 6.87
N VAL A 43 1.92 -0.43 7.08
CA VAL A 43 1.90 0.67 6.12
C VAL A 43 3.25 1.38 6.13
N GLN A 44 3.71 1.79 4.95
CA GLN A 44 4.89 2.62 4.79
C GLN A 44 4.65 3.69 3.73
N GLN A 45 5.01 4.94 4.02
CA GLN A 45 5.09 5.97 3.00
C GLN A 45 6.25 5.66 2.03
N THR A 46 5.98 5.71 0.74
CA THR A 46 6.93 5.40 -0.33
C THR A 46 7.65 6.67 -0.81
N ASN A 47 8.80 6.50 -1.45
CA ASN A 47 9.67 7.60 -1.92
C ASN A 47 8.99 8.54 -2.93
N ASP A 48 7.96 8.06 -3.63
CA ASP A 48 7.12 8.84 -4.55
C ASP A 48 6.04 9.68 -3.83
N GLY A 49 6.03 9.67 -2.50
CA GLY A 49 5.05 10.38 -1.66
C GLY A 49 3.75 9.62 -1.43
N GLY A 50 3.55 8.46 -2.06
CA GLY A 50 2.41 7.58 -1.83
C GLY A 50 2.58 6.65 -0.63
N TYR A 51 1.76 5.60 -0.56
CA TYR A 51 1.82 4.61 0.53
C TYR A 51 1.75 3.19 -0.02
N ILE A 52 2.51 2.28 0.59
CA ILE A 52 2.33 0.83 0.42
C ILE A 52 1.74 0.26 1.71
N ILE A 53 0.68 -0.51 1.58
CA ILE A 53 -0.06 -1.12 2.68
C ILE A 53 -0.05 -2.63 2.46
N ALA A 54 0.17 -3.39 3.53
CA ALA A 54 0.16 -4.85 3.51
C ALA A 54 -0.76 -5.42 4.58
N GLY A 55 -1.43 -6.51 4.24
CA GLY A 55 -2.35 -7.23 5.12
C GLY A 55 -2.91 -8.50 4.49
N GLU A 56 -4.21 -8.71 4.66
CA GLU A 56 -4.97 -9.85 4.11
C GLU A 56 -6.31 -9.37 3.54
N THR A 57 -6.82 -10.16 2.60
CA THR A 57 -8.12 -9.93 1.97
C THR A 57 -8.88 -11.24 1.84
N ALA A 58 -10.14 -11.27 2.26
CA ALA A 58 -11.10 -12.31 1.88
C ALA A 58 -12.00 -11.84 0.72
N SER A 59 -11.71 -10.66 0.15
CA SER A 59 -12.47 -10.02 -0.92
C SER A 59 -11.89 -10.28 -2.30
N PHE A 60 -10.59 -10.55 -2.40
CA PHE A 60 -9.86 -10.73 -3.66
C PHE A 60 -8.91 -11.93 -3.55
N GLY A 61 -8.49 -12.48 -4.69
CA GLY A 61 -7.56 -13.60 -4.72
C GLY A 61 -8.26 -14.95 -4.86
N ALA A 62 -7.55 -16.03 -4.51
CA ALA A 62 -7.97 -17.40 -4.80
C ALA A 62 -8.21 -18.24 -3.53
N GLY A 63 -7.83 -17.74 -2.37
CA GLY A 63 -7.95 -18.43 -1.08
C GLY A 63 -9.06 -17.87 -0.21
N ASP A 64 -9.14 -18.40 1.01
CA ASP A 64 -10.05 -17.88 2.04
C ASP A 64 -9.60 -16.47 2.51
N TRP A 65 -8.28 -16.28 2.60
CA TRP A 65 -7.61 -15.04 2.96
C TRP A 65 -6.32 -14.96 2.14
N ASP A 66 -6.17 -13.94 1.32
CA ASP A 66 -5.00 -13.77 0.46
C ASP A 66 -4.08 -12.68 0.99
N PHE A 67 -2.77 -12.88 0.81
CA PHE A 67 -1.74 -11.92 1.19
C PHE A 67 -1.90 -10.67 0.33
N TYR A 68 -2.28 -9.54 0.92
CA TYR A 68 -2.78 -8.38 0.17
C TYR A 68 -1.85 -7.18 0.25
N LEU A 69 -1.53 -6.60 -0.91
CA LEU A 69 -0.84 -5.32 -1.04
C LEU A 69 -1.71 -4.28 -1.72
N VAL A 70 -1.66 -3.06 -1.20
CA VAL A 70 -2.28 -1.88 -1.78
C VAL A 70 -1.25 -0.78 -1.92
N LYS A 71 -1.02 -0.31 -3.14
CA LYS A 71 -0.23 0.90 -3.41
C LYS A 71 -1.15 2.06 -3.72
N THR A 72 -0.88 3.20 -3.09
CA THR A 72 -1.62 4.43 -3.30
C THR A 72 -0.70 5.56 -3.75
N ASP A 73 -1.28 6.64 -4.23
CA ASP A 73 -0.64 7.95 -4.29
C ASP A 73 -0.66 8.67 -2.93
N GLY A 74 -0.16 9.90 -2.88
CA GLY A 74 -0.10 10.70 -1.63
C GLY A 74 -1.45 11.21 -1.12
N THR A 75 -2.50 11.12 -1.94
CA THR A 75 -3.89 11.44 -1.58
C THR A 75 -4.70 10.22 -1.17
N GLY A 76 -4.08 9.04 -1.17
CA GLY A 76 -4.72 7.78 -0.84
C GLY A 76 -5.50 7.16 -2.00
N ASP A 77 -5.41 7.70 -3.22
CA ASP A 77 -6.05 7.06 -4.36
C ASP A 77 -5.24 5.82 -4.76
N THR A 78 -5.95 4.71 -4.99
CA THR A 78 -5.32 3.41 -5.27
C THR A 78 -4.69 3.42 -6.65
N LEU A 79 -3.38 3.15 -6.72
CA LEU A 79 -2.65 2.98 -7.97
C LEU A 79 -2.74 1.54 -8.45
N TRP A 80 -2.55 0.58 -7.54
CA TRP A 80 -2.71 -0.84 -7.82
C TRP A 80 -2.91 -1.64 -6.53
N THR A 81 -3.43 -2.84 -6.70
CA THR A 81 -3.52 -3.87 -5.66
C THR A 81 -2.96 -5.18 -6.19
N ARG A 82 -2.47 -6.04 -5.28
CA ARG A 82 -1.93 -7.36 -5.59
C ARG A 82 -2.27 -8.35 -4.49
N THR A 83 -2.57 -9.58 -4.88
CA THR A 83 -2.64 -10.73 -3.97
C THR A 83 -1.49 -11.68 -4.26
N TYR A 84 -1.00 -12.37 -3.22
CA TYR A 84 0.03 -13.39 -3.31
C TYR A 84 -0.37 -14.58 -2.45
N GLY A 85 0.14 -15.77 -2.77
CA GLY A 85 -0.22 -17.00 -2.06
C GLY A 85 -0.91 -18.01 -2.97
N GLY A 86 -1.84 -18.78 -2.42
CA GLY A 86 -2.53 -19.87 -3.10
C GLY A 86 -3.98 -20.04 -2.62
N SER A 87 -4.41 -21.28 -2.43
CA SER A 87 -5.82 -21.60 -2.18
C SER A 87 -6.25 -21.54 -0.71
N ASN A 88 -5.31 -21.37 0.22
CA ASN A 88 -5.55 -21.33 1.66
C ASN A 88 -5.25 -19.93 2.20
N ALA A 89 -5.14 -19.79 3.53
CA ALA A 89 -4.88 -18.50 4.15
C ALA A 89 -3.41 -18.06 3.98
N ASP A 90 -3.22 -16.83 3.51
CA ASP A 90 -1.93 -16.18 3.27
C ASP A 90 -2.00 -14.75 3.80
N VAL A 91 -1.05 -14.33 4.64
CA VAL A 91 -1.16 -13.06 5.38
C VAL A 91 0.13 -12.28 5.34
N ALA A 92 0.06 -11.00 4.94
CA ALA A 92 1.17 -10.08 4.96
C ALA A 92 1.22 -9.29 6.27
N LEU A 93 2.33 -9.38 7.01
CA LEU A 93 2.47 -8.72 8.32
C LEU A 93 3.40 -7.51 8.28
N SER A 94 4.30 -7.43 7.30
CA SER A 94 5.28 -6.35 7.21
C SER A 94 5.65 -6.07 5.76
N VAL A 95 5.67 -4.79 5.37
CA VAL A 95 6.15 -4.34 4.05
C VAL A 95 7.21 -3.27 4.17
N ARG A 96 8.22 -3.34 3.31
CA ARG A 96 9.23 -2.30 3.10
C ARG A 96 9.47 -2.04 1.62
N GLN A 97 9.45 -0.78 1.20
CA GLN A 97 10.01 -0.36 -0.07
C GLN A 97 11.52 -0.57 -0.05
N THR A 98 12.04 -1.15 -1.13
CA THR A 98 13.45 -1.45 -1.30
C THR A 98 14.16 -0.37 -2.12
N VAL A 99 15.50 -0.30 -2.02
CA VAL A 99 16.34 0.71 -2.72
C VAL A 99 16.17 0.69 -4.24
N ASP A 100 15.88 -0.47 -4.82
CA ASP A 100 15.59 -0.65 -6.25
C ASP A 100 14.19 -0.16 -6.66
N GLY A 101 13.41 0.41 -5.74
CA GLY A 101 12.06 0.92 -5.96
C GLY A 101 10.95 -0.12 -5.83
N GLY A 102 11.28 -1.40 -5.70
CA GLY A 102 10.30 -2.47 -5.44
C GLY A 102 9.92 -2.60 -3.97
N TYR A 103 9.38 -3.76 -3.59
CA TYR A 103 8.95 -4.01 -2.21
C TYR A 103 9.39 -5.39 -1.74
N ILE A 104 9.76 -5.48 -0.47
CA ILE A 104 9.95 -6.75 0.24
C ILE A 104 8.88 -6.86 1.33
N ILE A 105 8.20 -8.01 1.37
CA ILE A 105 7.05 -8.24 2.23
C ILE A 105 7.21 -9.58 2.92
N ALA A 106 6.96 -9.62 4.23
CA ALA A 106 7.02 -10.82 5.04
C ALA A 106 5.69 -11.08 5.75
N GLY A 107 5.43 -12.35 5.97
CA GLY A 107 4.24 -12.85 6.64
C GLY A 107 4.26 -14.36 6.74
N TYR A 108 3.11 -14.99 6.55
CA TYR A 108 3.00 -16.44 6.49
C TYR A 108 2.05 -16.91 5.39
N THR A 109 2.16 -18.19 5.05
CA THR A 109 1.35 -18.89 4.06
C THR A 109 0.92 -20.24 4.63
N GLU A 110 -0.35 -20.60 4.47
CA GLU A 110 -0.88 -21.97 4.65
C GLU A 110 -1.06 -22.67 3.28
N SER A 111 -0.79 -21.94 2.20
CA SER A 111 -0.94 -22.41 0.82
C SER A 111 0.32 -23.06 0.28
N LEU A 112 1.48 -22.66 0.78
CA LEU A 112 2.79 -23.04 0.25
C LEU A 112 3.65 -23.60 1.39
N GLY A 113 4.48 -24.60 1.08
CA GLY A 113 5.45 -25.14 2.05
C GLY A 113 5.10 -26.53 2.59
N ALA A 114 5.46 -26.80 3.84
CA ALA A 114 5.64 -28.13 4.39
C ALA A 114 4.79 -28.42 5.63
N GLY A 115 3.53 -27.98 5.67
CA GLY A 115 2.59 -28.38 6.70
C GLY A 115 1.63 -27.29 7.08
N GLY A 116 1.78 -26.76 8.31
CA GLY A 116 0.97 -25.67 8.85
C GLY A 116 1.29 -24.32 8.21
N LYS A 117 1.49 -23.30 9.04
CA LYS A 117 1.89 -21.97 8.57
C LYS A 117 3.39 -21.99 8.29
N ASP A 118 3.80 -21.53 7.12
CA ASP A 118 5.20 -21.32 6.80
C ASP A 118 5.51 -19.83 6.62
N PHE A 119 6.72 -19.41 6.99
CA PHE A 119 7.17 -18.05 6.74
C PHE A 119 7.18 -17.81 5.23
N PHE A 120 6.41 -16.82 4.77
CA PHE A 120 6.37 -16.38 3.38
C PHE A 120 7.08 -15.03 3.19
N LEU A 121 8.04 -15.00 2.28
CA LEU A 121 8.77 -13.80 1.88
C LEU A 121 8.56 -13.54 0.39
N VAL A 122 8.09 -12.34 0.06
CA VAL A 122 7.83 -11.90 -1.31
C VAL A 122 8.70 -10.69 -1.63
N LYS A 123 9.37 -10.70 -2.78
CA LYS A 123 9.98 -9.51 -3.39
C LYS A 123 9.30 -9.20 -4.70
N THR A 124 8.96 -7.93 -4.86
CA THR A 124 8.32 -7.41 -6.06
C THR A 124 9.19 -6.33 -6.70
N ASP A 125 8.85 -5.99 -7.94
CA ASP A 125 9.25 -4.73 -8.56
C ASP A 125 8.36 -3.57 -8.08
N ALA A 126 8.52 -2.40 -8.69
CA ALA A 126 7.81 -1.16 -8.31
C ALA A 126 6.29 -1.18 -8.64
N VAL A 127 5.85 -2.04 -9.56
CA VAL A 127 4.42 -2.17 -9.94
C VAL A 127 3.74 -3.35 -9.25
N GLY A 128 4.46 -4.04 -8.37
CA GLY A 128 3.93 -5.17 -7.61
C GLY A 128 3.99 -6.48 -8.38
N ASP A 129 4.81 -6.58 -9.42
CA ASP A 129 5.02 -7.86 -10.10
C ASP A 129 6.11 -8.65 -9.36
N THR A 130 5.85 -9.92 -9.12
CA THR A 130 6.71 -10.80 -8.33
C THR A 130 8.07 -10.99 -9.01
N LEU A 131 9.16 -10.62 -8.32
CA LEU A 131 10.52 -10.96 -8.73
C LEU A 131 10.93 -12.33 -8.19
N TRP A 132 10.61 -12.60 -6.92
CA TRP A 132 10.79 -13.91 -6.32
C TRP A 132 9.94 -14.08 -5.07
N THR A 133 9.69 -15.33 -4.72
CA THR A 133 9.12 -15.73 -3.43
C THR A 133 10.01 -16.77 -2.75
N ARG A 134 9.92 -16.85 -1.43
CA ARG A 134 10.58 -17.84 -0.59
C ARG A 134 9.65 -18.27 0.53
N THR A 135 9.69 -19.56 0.85
CA THR A 135 8.98 -20.17 1.97
C THR A 135 9.99 -20.85 2.89
N TYR A 136 9.86 -20.65 4.20
CA TYR A 136 10.72 -21.27 5.19
C TYR A 136 9.88 -21.78 6.37
N GLY A 137 10.14 -23.01 6.80
CA GLY A 137 9.46 -23.60 7.95
C GLY A 137 9.42 -25.12 7.86
N GLY A 138 8.60 -25.74 8.71
CA GLY A 138 8.42 -27.19 8.82
C GLY A 138 6.95 -27.59 8.95
N SER A 139 6.68 -28.66 9.68
CA SER A 139 5.31 -29.17 9.84
C SER A 139 4.41 -28.31 10.73
N ASP A 140 5.01 -27.44 11.56
CA ASP A 140 4.33 -26.62 12.56
C ASP A 140 4.06 -25.20 12.03
N TRP A 141 4.04 -24.19 12.92
CA TRP A 141 3.70 -22.81 12.58
C TRP A 141 4.95 -21.93 12.64
N ASP A 142 5.37 -21.45 11.48
CA ASP A 142 6.47 -20.54 11.25
C ASP A 142 5.93 -19.23 10.66
N VAL A 143 6.19 -18.11 11.35
CA VAL A 143 5.63 -16.80 10.98
C VAL A 143 6.72 -15.73 11.02
N ALA A 144 6.84 -14.93 9.97
CA ALA A 144 7.67 -13.72 9.99
C ALA A 144 6.83 -12.47 10.22
N TYR A 145 7.12 -11.77 11.31
CA TYR A 145 6.39 -10.57 11.73
C TYR A 145 6.95 -9.26 11.18
N SER A 146 8.21 -9.24 10.75
CA SER A 146 8.89 -8.02 10.32
C SER A 146 9.93 -8.32 9.26
N VAL A 147 10.11 -7.38 8.34
CA VAL A 147 11.18 -7.40 7.35
C VAL A 147 11.86 -6.03 7.27
N GLN A 148 13.15 -6.06 6.98
CA GLN A 148 13.95 -4.86 6.74
C GLN A 148 15.02 -5.20 5.71
N GLN A 149 15.16 -4.35 4.69
CA GLN A 149 16.29 -4.44 3.77
C GLN A 149 17.57 -3.95 4.46
N THR A 150 18.66 -4.70 4.29
CA THR A 150 20.03 -4.33 4.69
C THR A 150 20.79 -3.73 3.50
N ILE A 151 21.90 -3.03 3.77
CA ILE A 151 22.70 -2.26 2.78
C ILE A 151 24.07 -2.92 2.54
N ASP A 152 24.29 -4.13 3.08
CA ASP A 152 25.57 -4.84 3.02
C ASP A 152 25.89 -5.46 1.65
#